data_AF-A0A171DJP3-F1
#
_entry.id   AF-A0A171DJP3-F1
#
_cell.length_a   1.000
_cell.length_b   1.000
_cell.length_c   1.000
_cell.angle_alpha   90.00
_cell.angle_beta   90.00
_cell.angle_gamma   90.00
#
_symmetry.space_group_name_H-M   'P 1'
#
loop_
_entity.id
_entity.type
_entity.pdbx_description
1 polymer ?
#
loop_
_entity_poly.entity_id
_entity_poly.type
_entity_poly.pdbx_seq_one_letter_code
_entity_poly.pdbx_strand_id
1 'polypeptide(L)'
;MGVLQRFERRLEGLVEGAFARAFKSDLQPVEVASAVQREMDERAAIVAQGRTLVPNDFVVELSTTDSERLQVYADSISHELANLAREYAKEQGYSFVGPVRVRFETADDLAVGLFRIRSGVIRGATVEQDEIRKPVTDVPAGRSHAFEGRPRLLVSTQDDPQGQRSYDLTTPVTLLGRGTDCDLRLVDPGVSRHHAELRVEGPQVMLVDLGSTNGTFVNGQPVRRIELQNGTRVTLGRTTLVFRRD
;
A
#
# COMPACT_ATOMS: atom_id res chain seq x y z
N MET A 1 -18.07 5.22 18.56
CA MET A 1 -16.85 4.41 18.82
C MET A 1 -15.71 5.02 18.05
N GLY A 2 -14.57 5.26 18.69
CA GLY A 2 -13.42 5.93 18.07
C GLY A 2 -12.71 5.05 17.02
N VAL A 3 -11.92 5.67 16.14
CA VAL A 3 -11.13 4.98 15.10
C VAL A 3 -10.16 3.95 15.71
N LEU A 4 -9.47 4.32 16.79
CA LEU A 4 -8.51 3.44 17.49
C LEU A 4 -9.19 2.16 18.03
N GLN A 5 -10.38 2.28 18.61
CA GLN A 5 -11.16 1.13 19.12
C GLN A 5 -11.65 0.19 18.00
N ARG A 6 -11.73 0.66 16.76
CA ARG A 6 -12.06 -0.19 15.60
C ARG A 6 -10.82 -0.92 15.10
N PHE A 7 -9.68 -0.25 15.10
CA PHE A 7 -8.38 -0.84 14.79
C PHE A 7 -8.02 -1.97 15.77
N GLU A 8 -8.14 -1.74 17.08
CA GLU A 8 -7.86 -2.76 18.11
C GLU A 8 -8.68 -4.05 17.87
N ARG A 9 -9.99 -3.94 17.65
CA ARG A 9 -10.84 -5.11 17.39
C ARG A 9 -10.52 -5.84 16.09
N ARG A 10 -10.08 -5.13 15.05
CA ARG A 10 -9.66 -5.76 13.79
C ARG A 10 -8.33 -6.49 13.97
N LEU A 11 -7.43 -5.88 14.72
CA LEU A 11 -6.14 -6.47 15.07
C LEU A 11 -6.32 -7.74 15.91
N GLU A 12 -7.25 -7.73 16.87
CA GLU A 12 -7.64 -8.91 17.65
C GLU A 12 -8.19 -10.04 16.76
N GLY A 13 -8.97 -9.71 15.74
CA GLY A 13 -9.57 -10.69 14.82
C GLY A 13 -8.61 -11.27 13.77
N LEU A 14 -7.50 -10.59 13.47
CA LEU A 14 -6.51 -11.03 12.49
C LEU A 14 -5.53 -12.06 13.04
N VAL A 15 -5.47 -12.26 14.35
CA VAL A 15 -4.49 -13.17 14.95
C VAL A 15 -5.20 -14.18 15.86
N GLU A 16 -5.39 -15.39 15.36
CA GLU A 16 -5.75 -16.55 16.19
C GLU A 16 -4.70 -16.74 17.29
N GLY A 17 -5.04 -16.36 18.53
CA GLY A 17 -4.48 -16.87 19.78
C GLY A 17 -3.02 -16.58 20.14
N ALA A 18 -2.16 -16.07 19.24
CA ALA A 18 -0.72 -15.96 19.46
C ALA A 18 -0.19 -14.52 19.72
N PHE A 19 -0.98 -13.48 19.41
CA PHE A 19 -0.49 -12.08 19.40
C PHE A 19 -0.18 -11.52 20.79
N ALA A 20 -1.06 -11.78 21.78
CA ALA A 20 -0.92 -11.22 23.12
C ALA A 20 0.28 -11.78 23.92
N ARG A 21 0.89 -12.89 23.47
CA ARG A 21 2.10 -13.47 24.09
C ARG A 21 3.38 -13.05 23.39
N ALA A 22 3.33 -12.73 22.09
CA ALA A 22 4.48 -12.29 21.30
C ALA A 22 4.80 -10.79 21.48
N PHE A 23 3.78 -9.96 21.77
CA PHE A 23 3.90 -8.51 22.00
C PHE A 23 3.86 -8.14 23.49
N LYS A 24 4.59 -8.87 24.34
CA LYS A 24 5.10 -8.30 25.60
C LYS A 24 6.31 -7.36 25.34
N SER A 25 6.40 -6.82 24.14
CA SER A 25 7.33 -5.75 23.80
C SER A 25 6.79 -4.43 24.32
N ASP A 26 7.68 -3.52 24.68
CA ASP A 26 7.35 -2.14 25.03
C ASP A 26 6.74 -1.34 23.85
N LEU A 27 6.69 -1.92 22.64
CA LEU A 27 6.05 -1.33 21.46
C LEU A 27 4.63 -1.87 21.28
N GLN A 28 3.61 -1.01 21.45
CA GLN A 28 2.20 -1.37 21.22
C GLN A 28 1.71 -0.91 19.85
N PRO A 29 0.99 -1.74 19.06
CA PRO A 29 0.44 -1.33 17.76
C PRO A 29 -0.49 -0.11 17.82
N VAL A 30 -1.18 0.07 18.95
CA VAL A 30 -2.07 1.22 19.20
C VAL A 30 -1.27 2.52 19.33
N GLU A 31 -0.06 2.47 19.87
CA GLU A 31 0.85 3.63 19.93
C GLU A 31 1.29 4.04 18.54
N VAL A 32 1.64 3.07 17.67
CA VAL A 32 1.96 3.33 16.27
C VAL A 32 0.76 3.94 15.54
N ALA A 33 -0.43 3.39 15.72
CA ALA A 33 -1.66 3.93 15.14
C ALA A 33 -1.93 5.38 15.58
N SER A 34 -1.79 5.66 16.87
CA SER A 34 -1.95 7.00 17.44
C SER A 34 -0.89 7.97 16.90
N ALA A 35 0.34 7.51 16.74
CA ALA A 35 1.42 8.30 16.18
C ALA A 35 1.20 8.60 14.68
N VAL A 36 0.63 7.67 13.90
CA VAL A 36 0.22 7.94 12.51
C VAL A 36 -0.85 9.04 12.45
N GLN A 37 -1.88 8.97 13.31
CA GLN A 37 -2.92 10.01 13.36
C GLN A 37 -2.33 11.37 13.72
N ARG A 38 -1.48 11.40 14.75
CA ARG A 38 -0.79 12.61 15.18
C ARG A 38 0.09 13.20 14.07
N GLU A 39 0.83 12.35 13.36
CA GLU A 39 1.67 12.78 12.24
C GLU A 39 0.82 13.35 11.09
N MET A 40 -0.38 12.80 10.84
CA MET A 40 -1.33 13.37 9.87
C MET A 40 -1.80 14.77 10.29
N ASP A 41 -2.16 14.96 11.56
CA ASP A 41 -2.59 16.25 12.09
C ASP A 41 -1.47 17.30 12.06
N GLU A 42 -0.26 16.91 12.48
CA GLU A 42 0.90 17.81 12.53
C GLU A 42 1.35 18.25 11.12
N ARG A 43 1.22 17.37 10.13
CA ARG A 43 1.60 17.62 8.73
C ARG A 43 0.43 18.09 7.87
N ALA A 44 -0.77 18.28 8.45
CA ALA A 44 -1.94 18.72 7.73
C ALA A 44 -1.73 20.13 7.16
N ALA A 45 -1.87 20.27 5.84
CA ALA A 45 -1.67 21.52 5.12
C ALA A 45 -2.94 21.92 4.38
N ILE A 46 -3.46 23.12 4.67
CA ILE A 46 -4.61 23.67 3.96
C ILE A 46 -4.17 24.12 2.57
N VAL A 47 -4.87 23.66 1.53
CA VAL A 47 -4.68 24.07 0.13
C VAL A 47 -5.88 24.85 -0.40
N ALA A 48 -5.69 25.47 -1.57
CA ALA A 48 -6.74 26.17 -2.29
C ALA A 48 -8.00 25.29 -2.46
N GLN A 49 -9.18 25.92 -2.44
CA GLN A 49 -10.51 25.27 -2.38
C GLN A 49 -10.92 24.71 -1.00
N GLY A 50 -10.18 25.01 0.08
CA GLY A 50 -10.59 24.65 1.44
C GLY A 50 -10.41 23.16 1.78
N ARG A 51 -9.61 22.44 0.99
CA ARG A 51 -9.23 21.05 1.26
C ARG A 51 -7.99 21.03 2.16
N THR A 52 -7.96 20.14 3.14
CA THR A 52 -6.77 19.90 3.99
C THR A 52 -6.05 18.66 3.49
N LEU A 53 -4.82 18.81 3.03
CA LEU A 53 -3.99 17.72 2.55
C LEU A 53 -3.13 17.14 3.67
N VAL A 54 -2.97 15.82 3.66
CA VAL A 54 -2.14 15.08 4.60
C VAL A 54 -1.17 14.14 3.88
N PRO A 55 -0.04 13.76 4.53
CA PRO A 55 0.88 12.77 4.00
C PRO A 55 0.19 11.44 3.73
N ASN A 56 0.65 10.72 2.71
CA ASN A 56 0.09 9.45 2.29
C ASN A 56 1.12 8.31 2.27
N ASP A 57 2.35 8.57 2.71
CA ASP A 57 3.37 7.55 2.91
C ASP A 57 3.92 7.66 4.32
N PHE A 58 3.84 6.59 5.09
CA PHE A 58 4.29 6.52 6.48
C PHE A 58 5.28 5.38 6.64
N VAL A 59 6.50 5.70 7.06
CA VAL A 59 7.54 4.74 7.41
C VAL A 59 7.66 4.69 8.92
N VAL A 60 7.37 3.53 9.50
CA VAL A 60 7.57 3.25 10.92
C VAL A 60 8.93 2.59 11.08
N GLU A 61 9.90 3.35 11.55
CA GLU A 61 11.25 2.88 11.87
C GLU A 61 11.24 2.20 13.24
N LEU A 62 11.77 0.98 13.30
CA LEU A 62 11.85 0.13 14.49
C LEU A 62 13.29 -0.31 14.75
N SER A 63 13.59 -0.70 15.99
CA SER A 63 14.83 -1.41 16.28
C SER A 63 14.90 -2.73 15.49
N THR A 64 16.11 -3.22 15.19
CA THR A 64 16.31 -4.49 14.48
C THR A 64 15.60 -5.65 15.20
N THR A 65 15.72 -5.71 16.52
CA THR A 65 15.06 -6.72 17.38
C THR A 65 13.54 -6.70 17.26
N ASP A 66 12.93 -5.51 17.24
CA ASP A 66 11.48 -5.37 17.12
C ASP A 66 11.01 -5.68 15.71
N SER A 67 11.76 -5.24 14.69
CA SER A 67 11.43 -5.53 13.29
C SER A 67 11.44 -7.03 12.99
N GLU A 68 12.42 -7.79 13.50
CA GLU A 68 12.46 -9.25 13.32
C GLU A 68 11.24 -9.94 13.93
N ARG A 69 10.80 -9.48 15.11
CA ARG A 69 9.59 -10.01 15.78
C ARG A 69 8.31 -9.64 15.02
N LEU A 70 8.23 -8.41 14.53
CA LEU A 70 7.07 -7.92 13.77
C LEU A 70 7.01 -8.47 12.35
N GLN A 71 8.11 -8.98 11.78
CA GLN A 71 8.20 -9.34 10.37
C GLN A 71 7.06 -10.26 9.90
N VAL A 72 6.63 -11.21 10.73
CA VAL A 72 5.54 -12.16 10.43
C VAL A 72 4.18 -11.48 10.26
N TYR A 73 3.99 -10.34 10.93
CA TYR A 73 2.72 -9.60 10.99
C TYR A 73 2.82 -8.21 10.35
N ALA A 74 4.01 -7.80 9.90
CA ALA A 74 4.27 -6.45 9.41
C ALA A 74 3.33 -6.07 8.25
N ASP A 75 3.07 -7.00 7.34
CA ASP A 75 2.18 -6.75 6.21
C ASP A 75 0.73 -6.55 6.66
N SER A 76 0.18 -7.41 7.52
CA SER A 76 -1.21 -7.27 7.99
C SER A 76 -1.40 -6.01 8.85
N ILE A 77 -0.44 -5.70 9.72
CA ILE A 77 -0.45 -4.48 10.53
C ILE A 77 -0.36 -3.24 9.64
N SER A 78 0.51 -3.26 8.62
CA SER A 78 0.65 -2.14 7.67
C SER A 78 -0.67 -1.85 6.95
N HIS A 79 -1.37 -2.89 6.50
CA HIS A 79 -2.68 -2.75 5.87
C HIS A 79 -3.72 -2.17 6.83
N GLU A 80 -3.76 -2.63 8.09
CA GLU A 80 -4.69 -2.08 9.08
C GLU A 80 -4.36 -0.64 9.47
N LEU A 81 -3.08 -0.27 9.58
CA LEU A 81 -2.66 1.11 9.82
C LEU A 81 -3.04 2.03 8.65
N ALA A 82 -2.87 1.57 7.41
CA ALA A 82 -3.30 2.32 6.22
C ALA A 82 -4.84 2.47 6.17
N ASN A 83 -5.60 1.43 6.55
CA ASN A 83 -7.05 1.52 6.71
C ASN A 83 -7.44 2.55 7.77
N LEU A 84 -6.79 2.51 8.93
CA LEU A 84 -7.00 3.44 10.03
C LEU A 84 -6.74 4.90 9.60
N ALA A 85 -5.62 5.15 8.92
CA ALA A 85 -5.29 6.49 8.43
C ALA A 85 -6.36 7.01 7.46
N ARG A 86 -6.88 6.15 6.58
CA ARG A 86 -7.97 6.49 5.65
C ARG A 86 -9.29 6.78 6.37
N GLU A 87 -9.66 5.98 7.36
CA GLU A 87 -10.85 6.23 8.17
C GLU A 87 -10.72 7.53 8.95
N TYR A 88 -9.56 7.78 9.56
CA TYR A 88 -9.28 8.97 10.33
C TYR A 88 -9.33 10.24 9.47
N ALA A 89 -8.67 10.23 8.31
CA ALA A 89 -8.74 11.34 7.36
C ALA A 89 -10.19 11.66 6.96
N LYS A 90 -11.01 10.64 6.70
CA LYS A 90 -12.42 10.84 6.37
C LYS A 90 -13.21 11.50 7.50
N GLU A 91 -12.95 11.11 8.75
CA GLU A 91 -13.59 11.72 9.93
C GLU A 91 -13.13 13.17 10.15
N GLN A 92 -11.86 13.49 9.91
CA GLN A 92 -11.30 14.84 10.05
C GLN A 92 -11.51 15.74 8.80
N GLY A 93 -12.06 15.20 7.71
CA GLY A 93 -12.20 15.94 6.45
C GLY A 93 -10.88 16.16 5.70
N TYR A 94 -9.85 15.38 6.00
CA TYR A 94 -8.58 15.41 5.30
C TYR A 94 -8.65 14.68 3.96
N SER A 95 -7.75 15.06 3.06
CA SER A 95 -7.58 14.46 1.73
C SER A 95 -6.13 14.05 1.53
N PHE A 96 -5.91 12.89 0.94
CA PHE A 96 -4.56 12.45 0.56
C PHE A 96 -4.24 12.86 -0.87
N VAL A 97 -2.96 13.09 -1.16
CA VAL A 97 -2.44 13.39 -2.52
C VAL A 97 -2.30 12.12 -3.36
N GLY A 98 -2.53 10.95 -2.77
CA GLY A 98 -2.37 9.65 -3.40
C GLY A 98 -2.77 8.52 -2.45
N PRO A 99 -2.40 7.28 -2.79
CA PRO A 99 -2.72 6.11 -1.96
C PRO A 99 -2.00 6.18 -0.63
N VAL A 100 -2.67 5.76 0.45
CA VAL A 100 -2.08 5.72 1.79
C VAL A 100 -1.29 4.44 1.96
N ARG A 101 0.00 4.56 2.25
CA ARG A 101 0.90 3.45 2.52
C ARG A 101 1.53 3.60 3.88
N VAL A 102 1.62 2.48 4.59
CA VAL A 102 2.35 2.35 5.85
C VAL A 102 3.32 1.20 5.67
N ARG A 103 4.58 1.38 6.05
CA ARG A 103 5.62 0.35 5.95
C ARG A 103 6.50 0.37 7.19
N PHE A 104 7.04 -0.79 7.55
CA PHE A 104 8.00 -0.92 8.64
C PHE A 104 9.41 -1.00 8.08
N GLU A 105 10.33 -0.26 8.66
CA GLU A 105 11.76 -0.30 8.34
C GLU A 105 12.59 -0.48 9.61
N THR A 106 13.76 -1.09 9.45
CA THR A 106 14.76 -1.21 10.51
C THR A 106 15.61 0.05 10.60
N ALA A 107 15.86 0.53 11.81
CA ALA A 107 16.84 1.56 12.08
C ALA A 107 17.78 1.12 13.20
N ASP A 108 19.08 1.09 12.89
CA ASP A 108 20.11 0.58 13.80
C ASP A 108 20.40 1.54 14.98
N ASP A 109 19.93 2.79 14.90
CA ASP A 109 20.04 3.80 15.97
C ASP A 109 18.92 3.74 17.02
N LEU A 110 17.89 2.91 16.81
CA LEU A 110 16.72 2.83 17.70
C LEU A 110 16.88 1.74 18.77
N ALA A 111 16.59 2.11 20.02
CA ALA A 111 16.49 1.16 21.13
C ALA A 111 15.20 0.33 21.03
N VAL A 112 15.24 -0.88 21.59
CA VAL A 112 14.07 -1.78 21.67
C VAL A 112 12.90 -1.07 22.36
N GLY A 113 11.70 -1.20 21.80
CA GLY A 113 10.49 -0.55 22.29
C GLY A 113 10.29 0.88 21.81
N LEU A 114 11.31 1.51 21.23
CA LEU A 114 11.19 2.83 20.60
C LEU A 114 10.93 2.69 19.11
N PHE A 115 10.13 3.62 18.60
CA PHE A 115 9.88 3.76 17.18
C PHE A 115 9.92 5.23 16.76
N ARG A 116 10.16 5.45 15.48
CA ARG A 116 10.07 6.77 14.86
C ARG A 116 9.18 6.68 13.64
N ILE A 117 8.33 7.69 13.43
CA ILE A 117 7.55 7.77 12.20
C ILE A 117 8.16 8.83 11.30
N ARG A 118 8.34 8.48 10.03
CA ARG A 118 8.60 9.44 8.96
C ARG A 118 7.40 9.46 8.04
N SER A 119 6.85 10.65 7.80
CA SER A 119 5.82 10.82 6.79
C SER A 119 6.34 11.53 5.53
N GLY A 120 5.81 11.13 4.39
CA GLY A 120 6.11 11.67 3.08
C GLY A 120 4.86 11.80 2.21
N VAL A 121 4.99 12.52 1.10
CA VAL A 121 3.95 12.65 0.08
C VAL A 121 4.42 11.92 -1.16
N ILE A 122 3.69 10.88 -1.57
CA ILE A 122 3.94 10.18 -2.83
C ILE A 122 2.76 10.43 -3.75
N ARG A 123 3.00 11.12 -4.86
CA ARG A 123 1.98 11.38 -5.88
C ARG A 123 1.67 10.07 -6.60
N GLY A 124 0.49 9.51 -6.34
CA GLY A 124 -0.13 8.49 -7.18
C GLY A 124 -0.90 9.16 -8.32
N ALA A 125 -0.99 8.51 -9.48
CA ALA A 125 -1.84 8.98 -10.57
C ALA A 125 -3.32 8.75 -10.19
N THR A 126 -3.97 9.77 -9.62
CA THR A 126 -5.41 9.73 -9.34
C THR A 126 -6.18 10.07 -10.61
N VAL A 127 -6.96 9.12 -11.12
CA VAL A 127 -7.90 9.33 -12.24
C VAL A 127 -9.18 9.96 -11.69
N GLU A 128 -9.43 11.22 -11.99
CA GLU A 128 -10.77 11.84 -11.88
C GLU A 128 -11.17 12.43 -13.24
N GLN A 129 -12.31 11.95 -13.76
CA GLN A 129 -13.08 12.52 -14.88
C GLN A 129 -12.32 12.86 -16.17
N ASP A 130 -11.84 11.82 -16.88
CA ASP A 130 -11.51 11.81 -18.32
C ASP A 130 -10.58 12.90 -18.91
N GLU A 131 -9.90 13.73 -18.09
CA GLU A 131 -8.84 14.63 -18.57
C GLU A 131 -7.57 14.54 -17.69
N ILE A 132 -6.44 14.16 -18.30
CA ILE A 132 -5.11 14.26 -17.68
C ILE A 132 -4.69 15.74 -17.68
N ARG A 133 -4.99 16.48 -16.61
CA ARG A 133 -4.41 17.81 -16.40
C ARG A 133 -3.28 17.75 -15.37
N LYS A 134 -2.06 18.02 -15.84
CA LYS A 134 -0.88 18.28 -14.99
C LYS A 134 -0.96 19.71 -14.44
N PRO A 135 -0.77 19.93 -13.12
CA PRO A 135 -0.29 21.21 -12.63
C PRO A 135 1.21 21.11 -12.29
N VAL A 136 1.92 22.15 -12.70
CA VAL A 136 3.32 22.43 -12.37
C VAL A 136 3.45 22.49 -10.83
N THR A 137 4.45 21.83 -10.26
CA THR A 137 4.87 22.16 -8.88
C THR A 137 6.37 21.99 -8.73
N ASP A 138 6.98 23.04 -8.22
CA ASP A 138 8.40 23.30 -8.08
C ASP A 138 9.00 22.65 -6.82
N VAL A 139 9.12 21.32 -6.81
CA VAL A 139 10.04 20.63 -5.91
C VAL A 139 11.08 19.93 -6.78
N PRO A 140 12.40 20.12 -6.52
CA PRO A 140 13.44 19.58 -7.38
C PRO A 140 13.28 18.07 -7.50
N ALA A 141 13.46 17.54 -8.70
CA ALA A 141 13.55 16.12 -9.02
C ALA A 141 14.75 15.49 -8.27
N GLY A 142 14.61 15.30 -6.97
CA GLY A 142 15.59 14.70 -6.10
C GLY A 142 15.40 13.20 -6.08
N ARG A 143 15.96 12.52 -7.09
CA ARG A 143 16.12 11.07 -7.20
C ARG A 143 14.81 10.28 -7.12
N SER A 144 14.14 10.18 -8.27
CA SER A 144 13.52 8.92 -8.66
C SER A 144 14.45 7.78 -8.27
N HIS A 145 14.03 6.87 -7.38
CA HIS A 145 14.59 5.53 -7.38
C HIS A 145 14.51 5.09 -8.85
N ALA A 146 15.66 5.00 -9.51
CA ALA A 146 15.72 4.69 -10.92
C ALA A 146 15.23 3.26 -11.08
N PHE A 147 13.92 3.09 -11.30
CA PHE A 147 13.38 1.85 -11.80
C PHE A 147 14.17 1.51 -13.06
N GLU A 148 14.86 0.36 -13.06
CA GLU A 148 15.51 -0.10 -14.29
C GLU A 148 14.41 -0.42 -15.31
N GLY A 149 14.43 0.32 -16.43
CA GLY A 149 13.42 0.24 -17.50
C GLY A 149 12.13 0.99 -17.18
N ARG A 150 11.12 0.80 -18.05
CA ARG A 150 9.75 1.31 -17.84
C ARG A 150 8.79 0.17 -17.50
N PRO A 151 8.76 -0.27 -16.22
CA PRO A 151 7.85 -1.34 -15.82
C PRO A 151 6.39 -0.88 -15.89
N ARG A 152 5.54 -1.69 -16.52
CA ARG A 152 4.10 -1.42 -16.66
C ARG A 152 3.30 -2.71 -16.68
N LEU A 153 2.03 -2.62 -16.28
CA LEU A 153 1.04 -3.67 -16.45
C LEU A 153 0.13 -3.34 -17.61
N LEU A 154 -0.13 -4.33 -18.44
CA LEU A 154 -1.20 -4.28 -19.41
C LEU A 154 -2.38 -5.08 -18.88
N VAL A 155 -3.50 -4.40 -18.67
CA VAL A 155 -4.68 -4.89 -17.97
C VAL A 155 -5.79 -5.15 -18.99
N SER A 156 -6.33 -6.35 -19.01
CA SER A 156 -7.50 -6.71 -19.83
C SER A 156 -8.46 -7.56 -19.02
N THR A 157 -9.74 -7.57 -19.38
CA THR A 157 -10.73 -8.47 -18.76
C THR A 157 -11.15 -9.54 -19.77
N GLN A 158 -11.72 -10.66 -19.30
CA GLN A 158 -12.30 -11.66 -20.20
C GLN A 158 -13.44 -11.10 -21.06
N ASP A 159 -14.20 -10.14 -20.51
CA ASP A 159 -15.35 -9.52 -21.18
C ASP A 159 -14.90 -8.48 -22.24
N ASP A 160 -13.69 -7.91 -22.08
CA ASP A 160 -13.09 -6.98 -23.04
C ASP A 160 -11.59 -7.28 -23.26
N PRO A 161 -11.27 -8.32 -24.06
CA PRO A 161 -9.89 -8.70 -24.31
C PRO A 161 -9.11 -7.69 -25.16
N GLN A 162 -9.82 -6.82 -25.91
CA GLN A 162 -9.22 -5.80 -26.77
C GLN A 162 -9.05 -4.45 -26.06
N GLY A 163 -9.82 -4.17 -25.00
CA GLY A 163 -9.72 -2.97 -24.15
C GLY A 163 -8.55 -2.98 -23.18
N GLN A 164 -7.35 -3.27 -23.69
CA GLN A 164 -6.12 -3.36 -22.91
C GLN A 164 -5.68 -1.97 -22.41
N ARG A 165 -5.65 -1.78 -21.09
CA ARG A 165 -5.22 -0.53 -20.44
C ARG A 165 -3.79 -0.67 -19.93
N SER A 166 -2.95 0.34 -20.13
CA SER A 166 -1.59 0.38 -19.57
C SER A 166 -1.60 1.08 -18.22
N TYR A 167 -0.89 0.51 -17.25
CA TYR A 167 -0.65 1.10 -15.94
C TYR A 167 0.85 1.09 -15.65
N ASP A 168 1.47 2.26 -15.55
CA ASP A 168 2.90 2.37 -15.29
C ASP A 168 3.22 2.19 -13.81
N LEU A 169 4.20 1.34 -13.49
CA LEU A 169 4.67 1.15 -12.13
C LEU A 169 5.64 2.29 -11.79
N THR A 170 5.11 3.32 -11.16
CA THR A 170 5.84 4.54 -10.79
C THR A 170 6.19 4.59 -9.29
N THR A 171 5.69 3.64 -8.51
CA THR A 171 5.89 3.55 -7.07
C THR A 171 6.52 2.20 -6.69
N PRO A 172 7.28 2.13 -5.59
CA PRO A 172 7.87 0.87 -5.12
C PRO A 172 6.85 -0.19 -4.71
N VAL A 173 5.62 0.20 -4.37
CA VAL A 173 4.53 -0.73 -4.08
C VAL A 173 3.27 -0.29 -4.81
N THR A 174 2.57 -1.23 -5.45
CA THR A 174 1.29 -1.01 -6.15
C THR A 174 0.26 -2.05 -5.69
N LEU A 175 -0.79 -1.63 -4.99
CA LEU A 175 -1.89 -2.47 -4.53
C LEU A 175 -2.90 -2.72 -5.65
N LEU A 176 -3.26 -4.00 -5.84
CA LEU A 176 -4.19 -4.49 -6.85
C LEU A 176 -5.43 -5.07 -6.17
N GLY A 177 -6.61 -4.68 -6.63
CA GLY A 177 -7.85 -5.24 -6.09
C GLY A 177 -9.08 -4.50 -6.55
N ARG A 178 -10.26 -4.99 -6.17
CA ARG A 178 -11.53 -4.30 -6.50
C ARG A 178 -11.89 -3.17 -5.55
N GLY A 179 -11.15 -3.03 -4.45
CA GLY A 179 -11.31 -1.97 -3.47
C GLY A 179 -11.21 -0.60 -4.14
N THR A 180 -11.98 0.37 -3.64
CA THR A 180 -11.88 1.77 -4.10
C THR A 180 -10.55 2.42 -3.70
N ASP A 181 -9.79 1.71 -2.90
CA ASP A 181 -8.63 2.15 -2.17
C ASP A 181 -7.34 1.43 -2.63
N CYS A 182 -7.44 0.68 -3.75
CA CYS A 182 -6.31 0.08 -4.47
C CYS A 182 -5.73 1.05 -5.52
N ASP A 183 -4.43 0.94 -5.76
CA ASP A 183 -3.70 1.73 -6.76
C ASP A 183 -4.17 1.40 -8.18
N LEU A 184 -4.23 0.10 -8.49
CA LEU A 184 -4.88 -0.40 -9.68
C LEU A 184 -6.20 -1.07 -9.29
N ARG A 185 -7.27 -0.30 -9.41
CA ARG A 185 -8.63 -0.78 -9.17
C ARG A 185 -9.11 -1.67 -10.30
N LEU A 186 -9.37 -2.93 -9.98
CA LEU A 186 -9.90 -3.94 -10.89
C LEU A 186 -11.40 -4.09 -10.68
N VAL A 187 -12.20 -3.63 -11.63
CA VAL A 187 -13.67 -3.75 -11.57
C VAL A 187 -14.09 -5.17 -11.95
N ASP A 188 -13.83 -6.10 -11.05
CA ASP A 188 -14.05 -7.52 -11.28
C ASP A 188 -14.57 -8.20 -10.00
N PRO A 189 -15.78 -8.79 -10.02
CA PRO A 189 -16.33 -9.52 -8.87
C PRO A 189 -15.44 -10.68 -8.40
N GLY A 190 -14.64 -11.26 -9.30
CA GLY A 190 -13.72 -12.35 -8.99
C GLY A 190 -12.43 -11.89 -8.29
N VAL A 191 -12.24 -10.58 -8.09
CA VAL A 191 -11.06 -10.02 -7.46
C VAL A 191 -11.39 -9.61 -6.01
N SER A 192 -10.56 -9.99 -5.03
CA SER A 192 -10.69 -9.52 -3.65
C SER A 192 -10.52 -7.99 -3.53
N ARG A 193 -11.04 -7.41 -2.44
CA ARG A 193 -10.93 -5.95 -2.21
C ARG A 193 -9.47 -5.52 -2.23
N HIS A 194 -8.61 -6.25 -1.50
CA HIS A 194 -7.16 -6.25 -1.62
C HIS A 194 -6.79 -7.66 -2.08
N HIS A 195 -6.30 -7.80 -3.30
CA HIS A 195 -6.07 -9.12 -3.90
C HIS A 195 -4.60 -9.46 -3.92
N ALA A 196 -3.80 -8.55 -4.46
CA ALA A 196 -2.37 -8.73 -4.58
C ALA A 196 -1.69 -7.36 -4.55
N GLU A 197 -0.39 -7.35 -4.36
CA GLU A 197 0.43 -6.15 -4.52
C GLU A 197 1.65 -6.46 -5.37
N LEU A 198 2.16 -5.43 -6.03
CA LEU A 198 3.45 -5.44 -6.70
C LEU A 198 4.46 -4.70 -5.84
N ARG A 199 5.61 -5.30 -5.59
CA ARG A 199 6.75 -4.68 -4.93
C ARG A 199 7.90 -4.56 -5.92
N VAL A 200 8.42 -3.35 -6.08
CA VAL A 200 9.62 -3.09 -6.86
C VAL A 200 10.80 -3.03 -5.90
N GLU A 201 11.62 -4.07 -5.92
CA GLU A 201 12.77 -4.28 -5.05
C GLU A 201 14.04 -4.16 -5.92
N GLY A 202 14.57 -2.94 -6.07
CA GLY A 202 15.72 -2.68 -6.97
C GLY A 202 15.37 -3.00 -8.43
N PRO A 203 16.06 -3.94 -9.10
CA PRO A 203 15.73 -4.35 -10.46
C PRO A 203 14.55 -5.32 -10.52
N GLN A 204 14.08 -5.90 -9.40
CA GLN A 204 13.08 -6.96 -9.42
C GLN A 204 11.67 -6.40 -9.19
N VAL A 205 10.66 -7.00 -9.83
CA VAL A 205 9.25 -6.73 -9.54
C VAL A 205 8.62 -8.01 -9.04
N MET A 206 8.21 -8.02 -7.79
CA MET A 206 7.56 -9.14 -7.13
C MET A 206 6.07 -8.91 -7.08
N LEU A 207 5.27 -9.92 -7.42
CA LEU A 207 3.86 -9.97 -7.09
C LEU A 207 3.65 -10.80 -5.83
N VAL A 208 2.83 -10.31 -4.90
CA VAL A 208 2.46 -11.00 -3.66
C VAL A 208 0.93 -11.05 -3.56
N ASP A 209 0.36 -12.24 -3.42
CA ASP A 209 -1.06 -12.43 -3.12
C ASP A 209 -1.34 -12.14 -1.64
N LEU A 210 -2.38 -11.36 -1.35
CA LEU A 210 -2.71 -10.87 -0.01
C LEU A 210 -3.76 -11.75 0.70
N GLY A 211 -3.82 -13.04 0.37
CA GLY A 211 -4.85 -13.94 0.86
C GLY A 211 -6.16 -13.78 0.10
N SER A 212 -6.07 -13.65 -1.22
CA SER A 212 -7.24 -13.47 -2.07
C SER A 212 -8.17 -14.68 -2.04
N THR A 213 -9.47 -14.45 -2.25
CA THR A 213 -10.50 -15.50 -2.15
C THR A 213 -10.39 -16.52 -3.28
N ASN A 214 -10.08 -16.05 -4.49
CA ASN A 214 -10.00 -16.89 -5.68
C ASN A 214 -8.55 -17.28 -6.04
N GLY A 215 -7.55 -16.71 -5.36
CA GLY A 215 -6.14 -16.91 -5.65
C GLY A 215 -5.62 -16.06 -6.80
N THR A 216 -4.31 -15.86 -6.81
CA THR A 216 -3.55 -15.32 -7.94
C THR A 216 -2.94 -16.44 -8.77
N PHE A 217 -3.05 -16.37 -10.10
CA PHE A 217 -2.51 -17.40 -11.00
C PHE A 217 -1.49 -16.83 -11.99
N VAL A 218 -0.43 -17.58 -12.28
CA VAL A 218 0.51 -17.31 -13.37
C VAL A 218 0.55 -18.50 -14.30
N ASN A 219 0.26 -18.28 -15.58
CA ASN A 219 0.12 -19.37 -16.58
C ASN A 219 -0.79 -20.53 -16.12
N GLY A 220 -1.84 -20.21 -15.35
CA GLY A 220 -2.81 -21.18 -14.82
C GLY A 220 -2.39 -21.88 -13.52
N GLN A 221 -1.20 -21.61 -12.98
CA GLN A 221 -0.75 -22.17 -11.71
C GLN A 221 -0.94 -21.17 -10.57
N PRO A 222 -1.50 -21.57 -9.41
CA PRO A 222 -1.68 -20.68 -8.28
C PRO A 222 -0.33 -20.30 -7.66
N VAL A 223 -0.17 -19.02 -7.32
CA VAL A 223 1.05 -18.48 -6.72
C VAL A 223 0.71 -17.59 -5.53
N ARG A 224 1.56 -17.59 -4.50
CA ARG A 224 1.49 -16.62 -3.39
C ARG A 224 2.50 -15.48 -3.53
N ARG A 225 3.68 -15.77 -4.08
CA ARG A 225 4.72 -14.79 -4.36
C ARG A 225 5.48 -15.21 -5.61
N ILE A 226 5.73 -14.28 -6.54
CA ILE A 226 6.47 -14.57 -7.77
C ILE A 226 7.19 -13.32 -8.28
N GLU A 227 8.39 -13.51 -8.85
CA GLU A 227 9.07 -12.48 -9.62
C GLU A 227 8.48 -12.37 -11.02
N LEU A 228 8.09 -11.16 -11.43
CA LEU A 228 7.54 -10.89 -12.75
C LEU A 228 8.67 -10.63 -13.75
N GLN A 229 8.69 -11.46 -14.79
CA GLN A 229 9.55 -11.27 -15.95
C GLN A 229 8.77 -10.62 -17.09
N ASN A 230 9.48 -9.95 -18.00
CA ASN A 230 8.83 -9.30 -19.14
C ASN A 230 7.98 -10.32 -19.93
N GLY A 231 6.68 -10.05 -20.06
CA GLY A 231 5.69 -10.96 -20.67
C GLY A 231 4.97 -11.90 -19.71
N THR A 232 5.30 -11.92 -18.42
CA THR A 232 4.58 -12.72 -17.42
C THR A 232 3.10 -12.34 -17.41
N ARG A 233 2.24 -13.35 -17.56
CA ARG A 233 0.79 -13.22 -17.55
C ARG A 233 0.24 -13.71 -16.21
N VAL A 234 -0.42 -12.80 -15.50
CA VAL A 234 -1.05 -13.02 -14.21
C VAL A 234 -2.56 -12.92 -14.38
N THR A 235 -3.31 -13.84 -13.77
CA THR A 235 -4.78 -13.82 -13.76
C THR A 235 -5.27 -13.64 -12.34
N LEU A 236 -6.13 -12.64 -12.13
CA LEU A 236 -6.84 -12.34 -10.88
C LEU A 236 -8.33 -12.34 -11.21
N GLY A 237 -9.10 -13.31 -10.72
CA GLY A 237 -10.50 -13.46 -11.13
C GLY A 237 -10.66 -13.63 -12.65
N ARG A 238 -11.36 -12.70 -13.30
CA ARG A 238 -11.55 -12.60 -14.76
C ARG A 238 -10.64 -11.55 -15.41
N THR A 239 -9.76 -10.93 -14.63
CA THR A 239 -8.81 -9.92 -15.08
C THR A 239 -7.46 -10.57 -15.37
N THR A 240 -6.87 -10.21 -16.50
CA THR A 240 -5.51 -10.60 -16.88
C THR A 240 -4.59 -9.39 -16.86
N LEU A 241 -3.42 -9.55 -16.26
CA LEU A 241 -2.34 -8.58 -16.21
C LEU A 241 -1.15 -9.16 -16.96
N VAL A 242 -0.57 -8.41 -17.90
CA VAL A 242 0.69 -8.77 -18.56
C VAL A 242 1.74 -7.76 -18.15
N PHE A 243 2.80 -8.23 -17.50
CA PHE A 243 3.93 -7.38 -17.12
C PHE A 243 4.78 -7.05 -18.35
N ARG A 244 5.13 -5.79 -18.52
CA ARG A 244 6.12 -5.33 -19.49
C ARG A 244 7.20 -4.51 -18.82
N ARG A 245 8.42 -4.65 -19.33
CA ARG A 245 9.54 -3.77 -19.04
C ARG A 245 10.32 -3.56 -20.33
N ASP A 246 10.35 -2.31 -20.78
CA ASP A 246 11.13 -1.84 -21.93
C ASP A 246 12.45 -1.23 -21.47
#